data_AF-A0A847RKY8-F1
#
_entry.id   AF-A0A847RKY8-F1
#
_cell.length_a   1.000
_cell.length_b   1.000
_cell.length_c   1.000
_cell.angle_alpha   90.00
_cell.angle_beta   90.00
_cell.angle_gamma   90.00
#
_symmetry.space_group_name_H-M   'P 1'
#
loop_
_entity.id
_entity.type
_entity.pdbx_description
1 polymer ?
#
loop_
_entity_poly.entity_id
_entity_poly.type
_entity_poly.pdbx_seq_one_letter_code
_entity_poly.pdbx_strand_id
1 'polypeptide(L)'
;MNNNITVEPFQIETTCTAGAVVTRLTAATGVTHHDNITCGEQTLMANYVYNSRSYKTVYTLMDADGAVINSYEEEDGILPTLFTSPAGEAFVSVVPYHPDKELEISIPVFNREQTEMPKGNRPFTGKFINVVKDAAVFYDNDQWPSAKPDKMLTIVFKDGVIKKKNNIKIAPPAHNKVYIADNEIHLLKKVDEMWVHRQINEKGEEIKRRELDLGRHYAREIVTCSFEGTSCLLAADENGLLALLLVDTAGAAVSQELFNLGDPVFNTWPAACIGPHTSAIRFNTEFGNGWMVLRDHQLVELFYSKGVQGYKNLLSGEVISIPTDGKLILSGLNKTRENALAVIIYPKSDKSKEQKTLFIINRTITTNGNG
;
A
#
# COMPACT_ATOMS: atom_id res chain seq x y z
N MET A 1 1.85 28.18 -5.54
CA MET A 1 2.85 27.43 -6.35
C MET A 1 2.23 27.17 -7.72
N ASN A 2 2.99 26.69 -8.72
CA ASN A 2 2.38 26.35 -10.01
C ASN A 2 1.56 25.06 -9.86
N ASN A 3 0.43 24.98 -10.58
CA ASN A 3 -0.26 23.70 -10.72
C ASN A 3 0.57 22.77 -11.61
N ASN A 4 0.41 21.46 -11.44
CA ASN A 4 1.16 20.52 -12.25
C ASN A 4 0.77 20.63 -13.73
N ILE A 5 1.76 20.50 -14.61
CA ILE A 5 1.56 20.57 -16.07
C ILE A 5 1.04 19.23 -16.58
N THR A 6 -0.08 19.25 -17.32
CA THR A 6 -0.60 18.04 -17.99
C THR A 6 0.37 17.55 -19.07
N VAL A 7 0.64 16.24 -19.08
CA VAL A 7 1.57 15.58 -20.01
C VAL A 7 0.99 14.26 -20.52
N GLU A 8 1.48 13.78 -21.67
CA GLU A 8 1.11 12.48 -22.26
C GLU A 8 2.34 11.56 -22.37
N PRO A 9 2.84 11.02 -21.25
CA PRO A 9 4.11 10.27 -21.23
C PRO A 9 3.99 8.83 -21.75
N PHE A 10 2.77 8.33 -21.97
CA PHE A 10 2.50 6.92 -22.25
C PHE A 10 1.69 6.72 -23.53
N GLN A 11 2.07 5.68 -24.28
CA GLN A 11 1.12 4.97 -25.13
C GLN A 11 0.28 4.03 -24.27
N ILE A 12 -1.03 4.05 -24.46
CA ILE A 12 -2.00 3.35 -23.61
C ILE A 12 -2.69 2.26 -24.43
N GLU A 13 -2.68 1.04 -23.90
CA GLU A 13 -3.45 -0.09 -24.44
C GLU A 13 -4.32 -0.66 -23.33
N THR A 14 -5.62 -0.86 -23.59
CA THR A 14 -6.54 -1.43 -22.61
C THR A 14 -7.15 -2.71 -23.15
N THR A 15 -7.15 -3.76 -22.33
CA THR A 15 -7.77 -5.05 -22.63
C THR A 15 -8.78 -5.39 -21.54
N CYS A 16 -10.00 -5.73 -21.94
CA CYS A 16 -11.03 -6.20 -21.02
C CYS A 16 -11.07 -7.73 -21.03
N THR A 17 -11.06 -8.32 -19.85
CA THR A 17 -11.33 -9.74 -19.62
C THR A 17 -12.67 -9.88 -18.92
N ALA A 18 -13.16 -11.12 -18.73
CA ALA A 18 -14.42 -11.35 -18.03
C ALA A 18 -14.44 -10.84 -16.58
N GLY A 19 -13.28 -10.76 -15.90
CA GLY A 19 -13.21 -10.36 -14.50
C GLY A 19 -12.31 -9.15 -14.21
N ALA A 20 -11.61 -8.59 -15.19
CA ALA A 20 -10.73 -7.45 -14.96
C ALA A 20 -10.49 -6.62 -16.22
N VAL A 21 -10.17 -5.34 -16.02
CA VAL A 21 -9.60 -4.49 -17.07
C VAL A 21 -8.09 -4.40 -16.84
N VAL A 22 -7.31 -4.63 -17.88
CA VAL A 22 -5.85 -4.54 -17.86
C VAL A 22 -5.44 -3.37 -18.74
N THR A 23 -4.85 -2.35 -18.13
CA THR A 23 -4.30 -1.18 -18.84
C THR A 23 -2.79 -1.24 -18.84
N ARG A 24 -2.19 -1.16 -20.02
CA ARG A 24 -0.75 -1.10 -20.23
C ARG A 24 -0.35 0.35 -20.54
N LEU A 25 0.58 0.86 -19.76
CA LEU A 25 1.23 2.16 -19.97
C LEU A 25 2.63 1.91 -20.51
N THR A 26 2.93 2.40 -21.72
CA THR A 26 4.24 2.22 -22.35
C THR A 26 4.93 3.57 -22.54
N ALA A 27 6.05 3.78 -21.83
CA ALA A 27 6.88 4.97 -21.98
C ALA A 27 7.88 4.81 -23.13
N ALA A 28 8.30 5.93 -23.72
CA ALA A 28 9.26 5.93 -24.83
C ALA A 28 10.64 5.34 -24.44
N THR A 29 11.18 5.75 -23.29
CA THR A 29 12.51 5.33 -22.80
C THR A 29 12.41 4.29 -21.69
N GLY A 30 11.68 4.62 -20.62
CA GLY A 30 11.54 3.78 -19.42
C GLY A 30 10.53 4.37 -18.44
N VAL A 31 10.04 3.54 -17.53
CA VAL A 31 9.14 3.92 -16.43
C VAL A 31 9.37 3.01 -15.22
N THR A 32 9.35 3.62 -14.04
CA THR A 32 9.33 2.91 -12.76
C THR A 32 8.18 3.44 -11.91
N HIS A 33 7.33 2.54 -11.39
CA HIS A 33 6.33 2.87 -10.38
C HIS A 33 7.01 3.17 -9.05
N HIS A 34 6.74 4.33 -8.45
CA HIS A 34 7.32 4.74 -7.19
C HIS A 34 6.33 4.60 -6.02
N ASP A 35 5.11 5.10 -6.17
CA ASP A 35 4.09 5.09 -5.10
C ASP A 35 2.66 5.16 -5.67
N ASN A 36 1.66 4.77 -4.88
CA ASN A 36 0.26 4.83 -5.26
C ASN A 36 -0.67 5.00 -4.04
N ILE A 37 -1.73 5.80 -4.21
CA ILE A 37 -2.79 5.98 -3.21
C ILE A 37 -4.18 6.00 -3.87
N THR A 38 -5.20 5.77 -3.05
CA THR A 38 -6.59 6.10 -3.41
C THR A 38 -6.77 7.62 -3.43
N CYS A 39 -7.41 8.13 -4.49
CA CYS A 39 -7.75 9.54 -4.64
C CYS A 39 -9.23 9.62 -5.07
N GLY A 40 -10.14 9.86 -4.13
CA GLY A 40 -11.57 9.70 -4.40
C GLY A 40 -11.90 8.26 -4.82
N GLU A 41 -12.57 8.09 -5.96
CA GLU A 41 -12.85 6.76 -6.55
C GLU A 41 -11.79 6.30 -7.57
N GLN A 42 -10.60 6.89 -7.52
CA GLN A 42 -9.55 6.75 -8.52
C GLN A 42 -8.25 6.26 -7.87
N THR A 43 -7.32 5.82 -8.72
CA THR A 43 -5.94 5.56 -8.34
C THR A 43 -5.06 6.72 -8.79
N LEU A 44 -4.28 7.26 -7.86
CA LEU A 44 -3.20 8.18 -8.17
C LEU A 44 -1.87 7.45 -8.03
N MET A 45 -1.07 7.42 -9.09
CA MET A 45 0.27 6.82 -9.11
C MET A 45 1.33 7.90 -9.27
N ALA A 46 2.44 7.79 -8.54
CA ALA A 46 3.67 8.53 -8.81
C ALA A 46 4.64 7.62 -9.59
N ASN A 47 5.07 8.07 -10.76
CA ASN A 47 5.93 7.32 -11.66
C ASN A 47 7.19 8.12 -11.99
N TYR A 48 8.35 7.46 -12.04
CA TYR A 48 9.53 8.00 -12.69
C TYR A 48 9.50 7.64 -14.16
N VAL A 49 9.32 8.63 -15.03
CA VAL A 49 9.33 8.46 -16.49
C VAL A 49 10.68 8.90 -17.02
N TYR A 50 11.44 7.97 -17.58
CA TYR A 50 12.82 8.17 -17.99
C TYR A 50 12.91 8.82 -19.37
N ASN A 51 13.92 9.66 -19.53
CA ASN A 51 14.39 10.22 -20.79
C ASN A 51 15.87 9.86 -20.99
N SER A 52 16.50 10.35 -22.06
CA SER A 52 17.87 9.97 -22.42
C SER A 52 18.95 10.33 -21.39
N ARG A 53 18.65 11.13 -20.36
CA ARG A 53 19.63 11.62 -19.38
C ARG A 53 19.19 11.51 -17.92
N SER A 54 17.89 11.44 -17.63
CA SER A 54 17.33 11.46 -16.28
C SER A 54 15.91 10.90 -16.28
N TYR A 55 15.13 11.18 -15.25
CA TYR A 55 13.69 10.93 -15.18
C TYR A 55 12.94 12.20 -14.78
N LYS A 56 11.64 12.21 -15.08
CA LYS A 56 10.66 13.15 -14.53
C LYS A 56 9.72 12.40 -13.61
N THR A 57 9.34 13.02 -12.51
CA THR A 57 8.23 12.50 -11.68
C THR A 57 6.92 12.87 -12.37
N VAL A 58 6.09 11.88 -12.65
CA VAL A 58 4.79 12.06 -13.29
C VAL A 58 3.71 11.40 -12.43
N TYR A 59 2.71 12.18 -12.05
CA TYR A 59 1.50 11.70 -11.41
C TYR A 59 0.49 11.24 -12.46
N THR A 60 0.07 9.99 -12.41
CA THR A 60 -0.93 9.43 -13.34
C THR A 60 -2.20 9.11 -12.57
N LEU A 61 -3.30 9.75 -12.98
CA LEU A 61 -4.61 9.56 -12.39
C LEU A 61 -5.42 8.62 -13.28
N MET A 62 -5.96 7.56 -12.68
CA MET A 62 -6.68 6.52 -13.40
C MET A 62 -7.98 6.18 -12.67
N ASP A 63 -9.07 6.02 -13.43
CA ASP A 63 -10.37 5.68 -12.84
C ASP A 63 -10.45 4.21 -12.38
N ALA A 64 -11.58 3.88 -11.75
CA ALA A 64 -11.85 2.53 -11.27
C ALA A 64 -11.99 1.49 -12.39
N ASP A 65 -12.29 1.92 -13.61
CA ASP A 65 -12.54 1.04 -14.76
C ASP A 65 -11.31 0.89 -15.67
N GLY A 66 -10.17 1.49 -15.28
CA GLY A 66 -8.88 1.32 -15.93
C GLY A 66 -8.52 2.40 -16.95
N ALA A 67 -9.35 3.43 -17.12
CA ALA A 67 -9.04 4.52 -18.04
C ALA A 67 -8.12 5.55 -17.37
N VAL A 68 -7.06 5.93 -18.09
CA VAL A 68 -6.20 7.04 -17.69
C VAL A 68 -6.96 8.33 -17.91
N ILE A 69 -7.19 9.07 -16.82
CA ILE A 69 -7.88 10.36 -16.86
C ILE A 69 -6.92 11.44 -17.34
N ASN A 70 -5.76 11.54 -16.68
CA ASN A 70 -4.71 12.51 -16.99
C ASN A 70 -3.37 12.07 -16.41
N SER A 71 -2.28 12.66 -16.90
CA SER A 71 -0.97 12.61 -16.27
C SER A 71 -0.41 14.01 -16.09
N TYR A 72 0.34 14.22 -15.01
CA TYR A 72 0.83 15.53 -14.58
C TYR A 72 2.30 15.47 -14.19
N GLU A 73 3.11 16.38 -14.71
CA GLU A 73 4.53 16.50 -14.34
C GLU A 73 4.69 17.23 -13.00
N GLU A 74 5.52 16.67 -12.11
CA GLU A 74 5.94 17.33 -10.87
C GLU A 74 7.13 18.26 -11.14
N GLU A 75 6.96 19.55 -10.84
CA GLU A 75 7.98 20.58 -11.05
C GLU A 75 8.65 21.06 -9.74
N ASP A 76 8.02 20.81 -8.59
CA ASP A 76 8.46 21.36 -7.31
C ASP A 76 9.53 20.50 -6.62
N GLY A 77 9.71 19.23 -6.99
CA GLY A 77 10.75 18.38 -6.38
C GLY A 77 10.84 16.92 -6.85
N ILE A 78 11.67 16.16 -6.14
CA ILE A 78 11.93 14.72 -6.36
C ILE A 78 11.52 13.86 -5.16
N LEU A 79 11.61 12.54 -5.32
CA LEU A 79 11.34 11.55 -4.27
C LEU A 79 9.91 11.69 -3.69
N PRO A 80 8.87 11.58 -4.54
CA PRO A 80 7.51 11.82 -4.12
C PRO A 80 7.04 10.73 -3.14
N THR A 81 6.51 11.12 -1.99
CA THR A 81 5.75 10.20 -1.13
C THR A 81 4.30 10.67 -1.08
N LEU A 82 3.40 9.86 -1.65
CA LEU A 82 1.98 10.19 -1.74
C LEU A 82 1.29 9.90 -0.40
N PHE A 83 0.32 10.73 -0.04
CA PHE A 83 -0.54 10.51 1.10
C PHE A 83 -1.87 11.24 0.96
N THR A 84 -2.81 10.92 1.84
CA THR A 84 -4.15 11.51 1.82
C THR A 84 -4.36 12.38 3.06
N SER A 85 -4.98 13.55 2.87
CA SER A 85 -5.43 14.40 3.98
C SER A 85 -6.67 13.80 4.68
N PRO A 86 -7.05 14.29 5.87
CA PRO A 86 -8.29 13.86 6.51
C PRO A 86 -9.57 14.13 5.70
N ALA A 87 -9.51 15.08 4.76
CA ALA A 87 -10.61 15.38 3.85
C ALA A 87 -10.62 14.48 2.60
N GLY A 88 -9.68 13.54 2.47
CA GLY A 88 -9.57 12.67 1.30
C GLY A 88 -8.77 13.27 0.14
N GLU A 89 -8.16 14.44 0.32
CA GLU A 89 -7.41 15.11 -0.74
C GLU A 89 -6.01 14.52 -0.88
N ALA A 90 -5.52 14.40 -2.11
CA ALA A 90 -4.19 13.89 -2.40
C ALA A 90 -3.11 14.95 -2.10
N PHE A 91 -2.14 14.57 -1.29
CA PHE A 91 -0.93 15.34 -1.01
C PHE A 91 0.31 14.54 -1.40
N VAL A 92 1.42 15.25 -1.56
CA VAL A 92 2.73 14.67 -1.80
C VAL A 92 3.78 15.36 -0.96
N SER A 93 4.68 14.56 -0.39
CA SER A 93 5.95 15.03 0.16
C SER A 93 7.04 14.93 -0.89
N VAL A 94 7.76 16.01 -1.16
CA VAL A 94 8.87 16.07 -2.13
C VAL A 94 10.08 16.78 -1.55
N VAL A 95 11.27 16.46 -2.06
CA VAL A 95 12.50 17.22 -1.82
C VAL A 95 12.67 18.24 -2.96
N PRO A 96 12.63 19.56 -2.69
CA PRO A 96 12.72 20.56 -3.74
C PRO A 96 14.06 20.57 -4.48
N TYR A 97 14.05 21.06 -5.71
CA TYR A 97 15.24 21.22 -6.56
C TYR A 97 16.23 22.32 -6.09
N HIS A 98 16.21 22.72 -4.81
CA HIS A 98 17.03 23.81 -4.28
C HIS A 98 18.37 23.29 -3.68
N PRO A 99 19.53 23.88 -4.03
CA PRO A 99 20.85 23.32 -3.72
C PRO A 99 21.25 23.32 -2.24
N ASP A 100 20.74 24.26 -1.44
CA ASP A 100 21.35 24.53 -0.12
C ASP A 100 20.75 23.76 1.07
N LYS A 101 19.65 23.01 0.88
CA LYS A 101 18.99 22.26 1.98
C LYS A 101 18.23 21.02 1.48
N GLU A 102 18.62 19.84 1.95
CA GLU A 102 17.84 18.59 1.83
C GLU A 102 16.63 18.60 2.80
N LEU A 103 15.68 19.49 2.54
CA LEU A 103 14.43 19.57 3.28
C LEU A 103 13.28 19.09 2.42
N GLU A 104 12.37 18.36 3.03
CA GLU A 104 11.11 17.91 2.43
C GLU A 104 10.01 18.95 2.67
N ILE A 105 9.26 19.27 1.63
CA ILE A 105 7.99 20.00 1.71
C ILE A 105 6.83 19.04 1.46
N SER A 106 5.65 19.35 2.02
CA SER A 106 4.42 18.62 1.69
C SER A 106 3.39 19.58 1.13
N ILE A 107 2.84 19.25 -0.02
CA ILE A 107 1.98 20.12 -0.82
C ILE A 107 0.82 19.30 -1.41
N PRO A 108 -0.34 19.91 -1.70
CA PRO A 108 -1.40 19.24 -2.44
C PRO A 108 -0.89 18.73 -3.80
N VAL A 109 -1.36 17.59 -4.28
CA VAL A 109 -1.04 17.13 -5.64
C VAL A 109 -1.73 18.03 -6.67
N PHE A 110 -2.95 18.46 -6.40
CA PHE A 110 -3.75 19.29 -7.30
C PHE A 110 -4.04 20.67 -6.69
N ASN A 111 -4.41 21.64 -7.53
CA ASN A 111 -4.88 22.98 -7.12
C ASN A 111 -3.86 23.79 -6.30
N ARG A 112 -2.57 23.67 -6.66
CA ARG A 112 -1.44 24.32 -5.96
C ARG A 112 -1.38 25.85 -6.08
N GLU A 113 -2.14 26.42 -7.01
CA GLU A 113 -2.15 27.87 -7.28
C GLU A 113 -2.47 28.69 -6.03
N GLN A 114 -3.35 28.17 -5.18
CA GLN A 114 -3.79 28.80 -3.93
C GLN A 114 -2.93 28.42 -2.72
N THR A 115 -1.89 27.60 -2.91
CA THR A 115 -1.04 27.12 -1.83
C THR A 115 0.26 27.93 -1.77
N GLU A 116 0.52 28.54 -0.61
CA GLU A 116 1.82 29.15 -0.29
C GLU A 116 2.90 28.08 -0.13
N MET A 117 4.14 28.39 -0.50
CA MET A 117 5.26 27.45 -0.35
C MET A 117 5.49 27.12 1.14
N PRO A 118 5.30 25.86 1.57
CA PRO A 118 5.42 25.51 2.97
C PRO A 118 6.88 25.50 3.42
N LYS A 119 7.08 25.64 4.73
CA LYS A 119 8.41 25.50 5.32
C LYS A 119 8.89 24.04 5.22
N GLY A 120 10.10 23.86 4.68
CA GLY A 120 10.75 22.55 4.62
C GLY A 120 11.06 21.94 5.99
N ASN A 121 10.97 20.62 6.08
CA ASN A 121 11.27 19.82 7.26
C ASN A 121 12.31 18.75 6.93
N ARG A 122 12.92 18.12 7.94
CA ARG A 122 13.78 16.96 7.67
C ARG A 122 12.94 15.84 7.01
N PRO A 123 13.43 15.17 5.95
CA PRO A 123 12.74 14.06 5.33
C PRO A 123 12.38 12.96 6.34
N PHE A 124 11.22 12.35 6.17
CA PHE A 124 10.78 11.20 6.95
C PHE A 124 10.84 9.94 6.10
N THR A 125 11.50 8.89 6.59
CA THR A 125 11.77 7.66 5.85
C THR A 125 10.63 6.64 5.87
N GLY A 126 9.63 6.85 6.71
CA GLY A 126 8.49 5.95 6.84
C GLY A 126 7.44 6.16 5.76
N LYS A 127 6.49 5.23 5.69
CA LYS A 127 5.41 5.21 4.69
C LYS A 127 4.13 5.77 5.27
N PHE A 128 3.30 6.36 4.42
CA PHE A 128 1.92 6.68 4.77
C PHE A 128 1.18 5.39 5.11
N ILE A 129 0.45 5.41 6.24
CA ILE A 129 -0.34 4.26 6.71
C ILE A 129 -1.82 4.55 6.51
N ASN A 130 -2.33 5.59 7.17
CA ASN A 130 -3.72 6.04 7.04
C ASN A 130 -3.91 7.40 7.73
N VAL A 131 -5.14 7.91 7.73
CA VAL A 131 -5.58 9.07 8.50
C VAL A 131 -6.09 8.65 9.88
N VAL A 132 -5.82 9.48 10.90
CA VAL A 132 -6.45 9.43 12.22
C VAL A 132 -6.91 10.83 12.59
N LYS A 133 -8.21 10.99 12.87
CA LYS A 133 -8.83 12.28 13.22
C LYS A 133 -8.48 13.36 12.18
N ASP A 134 -7.69 14.35 12.58
CA ASP A 134 -7.25 15.49 11.79
C ASP A 134 -5.80 15.34 11.26
N ALA A 135 -5.22 14.13 11.29
CA ALA A 135 -3.84 13.90 10.90
C ALA A 135 -3.64 12.76 9.91
N ALA A 136 -2.75 12.97 8.94
CA ALA A 136 -2.15 11.88 8.17
C ALA A 136 -1.01 11.25 8.97
N VAL A 137 -0.98 9.92 9.06
CA VAL A 137 -0.01 9.16 9.87
C VAL A 137 0.95 8.40 8.97
N PHE A 138 2.24 8.59 9.20
CA PHE A 138 3.32 7.84 8.60
C PHE A 138 4.04 7.03 9.66
N TYR A 139 4.56 5.87 9.28
CA TYR A 139 5.27 4.97 10.20
C TYR A 139 6.55 4.42 9.58
N ASP A 140 7.62 4.43 10.38
CA ASP A 140 8.94 3.91 10.05
C ASP A 140 9.32 2.86 11.11
N ASN A 141 9.44 1.62 10.67
CA ASN A 141 9.88 0.47 11.47
C ASN A 141 11.16 -0.12 10.87
N ASP A 142 12.18 0.73 10.77
CA ASP A 142 13.50 0.38 10.24
C ASP A 142 14.05 -0.89 10.91
N GLN A 143 13.96 -2.03 10.20
CA GLN A 143 14.34 -3.35 10.71
C GLN A 143 15.84 -3.49 10.98
N TRP A 144 16.64 -2.48 10.61
CA TRP A 144 18.09 -2.46 10.72
C TRP A 144 18.57 -1.08 11.23
N PRO A 145 19.25 -0.95 12.38
CA PRO A 145 19.61 -1.93 13.42
C PRO A 145 18.47 -2.19 14.43
N SER A 146 18.47 -3.38 15.03
CA SER A 146 17.40 -3.88 15.92
C SER A 146 17.05 -2.99 17.13
N ALA A 147 18.00 -2.16 17.59
CA ALA A 147 17.83 -1.30 18.76
C ALA A 147 17.15 0.05 18.47
N LYS A 148 16.93 0.40 17.20
CA LYS A 148 16.32 1.68 16.84
C LYS A 148 14.81 1.64 17.14
N PRO A 149 14.24 2.63 17.85
CA PRO A 149 12.81 2.67 18.07
C PRO A 149 12.09 2.99 16.76
N ASP A 150 10.88 2.45 16.63
CA ASP A 150 9.97 2.85 15.56
C ASP A 150 9.69 4.35 15.67
N LYS A 151 9.43 4.98 14.53
CA LYS A 151 9.07 6.39 14.46
C LYS A 151 7.72 6.54 13.79
N MET A 152 6.97 7.50 14.28
CA MET A 152 5.71 7.92 13.70
C MET A 152 5.82 9.41 13.36
N LEU A 153 5.34 9.78 12.18
CA LEU A 153 5.14 11.17 11.81
C LEU A 153 3.64 11.43 11.71
N THR A 154 3.15 12.44 12.44
CA THR A 154 1.80 12.95 12.26
C THR A 154 1.82 14.30 11.56
N ILE A 155 1.14 14.40 10.42
CA ILE A 155 0.92 15.65 9.69
C ILE A 155 -0.49 16.12 10.03
N VAL A 156 -0.60 17.13 10.88
CA VAL A 156 -1.87 17.67 11.39
C VAL A 156 -2.41 18.72 10.45
N PHE A 157 -3.68 18.60 10.10
CA PHE A 157 -4.41 19.50 9.23
C PHE A 157 -5.36 20.40 10.04
N LYS A 158 -5.59 21.61 9.52
CA LYS A 158 -6.66 22.49 9.97
C LYS A 158 -7.20 23.21 8.75
N ASP A 159 -8.51 23.16 8.55
CA ASP A 159 -9.21 23.83 7.44
C ASP A 159 -8.60 23.46 6.07
N GLY A 160 -8.24 22.18 5.86
CA GLY A 160 -7.62 21.67 4.64
C GLY A 160 -6.11 21.94 4.50
N VAL A 161 -5.52 22.73 5.40
CA VAL A 161 -4.11 23.14 5.32
C VAL A 161 -3.26 22.41 6.37
N ILE A 162 -2.02 22.07 6.00
CA ILE A 162 -1.05 21.50 6.94
C ILE A 162 -0.69 22.55 7.99
N LYS A 163 -1.02 22.26 9.26
CA LYS A 163 -0.74 23.14 10.39
C LYS A 163 0.62 22.83 11.03
N LYS A 164 0.94 21.55 11.22
CA LYS A 164 2.20 21.12 11.83
C LYS A 164 2.54 19.66 11.51
N LYS A 165 3.82 19.34 11.57
CA LYS A 165 4.36 17.98 11.51
C LYS A 165 4.97 17.62 12.87
N ASN A 166 4.61 16.48 13.45
CA ASN A 166 5.20 16.00 14.71
C ASN A 166 5.94 14.68 14.46
N ASN A 167 7.24 14.66 14.76
CA ASN A 167 8.04 13.44 14.74
C ASN A 167 8.02 12.82 16.14
N ILE A 168 7.57 11.58 16.23
CA ILE A 168 7.31 10.88 17.48
C ILE A 168 8.13 9.59 17.48
N LYS A 169 8.83 9.32 18.59
CA LYS A 169 9.48 8.03 18.82
C LYS A 169 8.49 7.14 19.55
N ILE A 170 8.27 5.94 19.04
CA ILE A 170 7.38 4.97 19.67
C ILE A 170 8.18 4.19 20.73
N ALA A 171 7.59 4.04 21.91
CA ALA A 171 8.19 3.27 22.98
C ALA A 171 8.28 1.77 22.60
N PRO A 172 9.30 1.03 23.10
CA PRO A 172 9.43 -0.40 22.87
C PRO A 172 8.17 -1.21 23.22
N PRO A 173 7.95 -2.38 22.60
CA PRO A 173 8.85 -3.04 21.65
C PRO A 173 8.90 -2.33 20.27
N ALA A 174 10.00 -2.49 19.54
CA ALA A 174 10.21 -1.94 18.20
C ALA A 174 9.86 -2.97 17.11
N HIS A 175 9.91 -2.54 15.84
CA HIS A 175 9.59 -3.33 14.65
C HIS A 175 8.13 -3.80 14.61
N ASN A 176 7.22 -2.92 15.04
CA ASN A 176 5.79 -3.22 15.08
C ASN A 176 5.22 -3.30 13.66
N LYS A 177 4.25 -4.20 13.50
CA LYS A 177 3.22 -4.07 12.47
C LYS A 177 2.26 -2.99 12.92
N VAL A 178 1.85 -2.11 12.01
CA VAL A 178 0.94 -1.00 12.29
C VAL A 178 -0.35 -1.20 11.51
N TYR A 179 -1.47 -0.94 12.18
CA TYR A 179 -2.80 -0.95 11.58
C TYR A 179 -3.58 0.26 12.08
N ILE A 180 -4.23 0.97 11.16
CA ILE A 180 -5.01 2.16 11.48
C ILE A 180 -6.40 2.03 10.85
N ALA A 181 -7.42 2.01 11.70
CA ALA A 181 -8.82 2.04 11.33
C ALA A 181 -9.62 2.74 12.45
N ASP A 182 -10.77 3.31 12.12
CA ASP A 182 -11.72 3.88 13.09
C ASP A 182 -11.10 4.90 14.07
N ASN A 183 -10.12 5.68 13.61
CA ASN A 183 -9.32 6.62 14.41
C ASN A 183 -8.46 6.00 15.53
N GLU A 184 -8.18 4.71 15.44
CA GLU A 184 -7.31 3.98 16.35
C GLU A 184 -6.00 3.59 15.66
N ILE A 185 -4.88 3.68 16.39
CA ILE A 185 -3.57 3.23 15.92
C ILE A 185 -3.19 1.99 16.71
N HIS A 186 -3.16 0.85 16.02
CA HIS A 186 -2.80 -0.44 16.59
C HIS A 186 -1.39 -0.83 16.20
N LEU A 187 -0.65 -1.36 17.17
CA LEU A 187 0.68 -1.91 17.01
C LEU A 187 0.67 -3.37 17.42
N LEU A 188 1.29 -4.23 16.61
CA LEU A 188 1.43 -5.66 16.89
C LEU A 188 2.88 -6.10 16.73
N LYS A 189 3.43 -6.77 17.74
CA LYS A 189 4.81 -7.26 17.71
C LYS A 189 4.95 -8.58 18.48
N LYS A 190 5.62 -9.57 17.88
CA LYS A 190 6.10 -10.74 18.61
C LYS A 190 7.26 -10.35 19.55
N VAL A 191 7.10 -10.65 20.84
CA VAL A 191 8.09 -10.48 21.91
C VAL A 191 8.22 -11.84 22.60
N ASP A 192 9.39 -12.45 22.48
CA ASP A 192 9.62 -13.85 22.89
C ASP A 192 8.58 -14.77 22.25
N GLU A 193 7.82 -15.54 23.05
CA GLU A 193 6.76 -16.43 22.53
C GLU A 193 5.39 -15.77 22.39
N MET A 194 5.21 -14.56 22.91
CA MET A 194 3.93 -13.87 22.93
C MET A 194 3.85 -12.78 21.86
N TRP A 195 2.63 -12.45 21.46
CA TRP A 195 2.37 -11.28 20.64
C TRP A 195 1.82 -10.14 21.50
N VAL A 196 2.47 -8.98 21.46
CA VAL A 196 2.02 -7.79 22.17
C VAL A 196 1.21 -6.91 21.23
N HIS A 197 -0.08 -6.77 21.53
CA HIS A 197 -0.99 -5.84 20.86
C HIS A 197 -1.13 -4.58 21.72
N ARG A 198 -0.86 -3.41 21.12
CA ARG A 198 -1.01 -2.10 21.76
C ARG A 198 -1.89 -1.18 20.94
N GLN A 199 -2.62 -0.31 21.62
CA GLN A 199 -3.25 0.87 21.02
C GLN A 199 -2.48 2.10 21.48
N ILE A 200 -2.12 2.98 20.56
CA ILE A 200 -1.47 4.26 20.86
C ILE A 200 -2.33 5.43 20.34
N ASN A 201 -2.16 6.62 20.93
CA ASN A 201 -2.75 7.85 20.39
C ASN A 201 -1.84 8.52 19.34
N GLU A 202 -2.30 9.65 18.79
CA GLU A 202 -1.56 10.44 17.79
C GLU A 202 -0.25 11.06 18.31
N LYS A 203 0.02 10.98 19.62
CA LYS A 203 1.27 11.40 20.27
C LYS A 203 2.21 10.23 20.56
N GLY A 204 1.82 9.00 20.22
CA GLY A 204 2.58 7.78 20.50
C GLY A 204 2.46 7.28 21.95
N GLU A 205 1.51 7.80 22.73
CA GLU A 205 1.26 7.35 24.09
C GLU A 205 0.37 6.10 24.06
N GLU A 206 0.75 5.07 24.83
CA GLU A 206 -0.01 3.81 24.93
C GLU A 206 -1.31 4.03 25.71
N ILE A 207 -2.43 3.62 25.10
CA ILE A 207 -3.78 3.68 25.69
C ILE A 207 -4.18 2.30 26.24
N LYS A 208 -3.95 1.24 25.47
CA LYS A 208 -4.30 -0.14 25.81
C LYS A 208 -3.18 -1.09 25.42
N ARG A 209 -3.11 -2.22 26.13
CA ARG A 209 -2.19 -3.32 25.85
C ARG A 209 -2.85 -4.65 26.20
N ARG A 210 -2.55 -5.68 25.40
CA ARG A 210 -2.77 -7.09 25.75
C ARG A 210 -1.67 -7.96 25.17
N GLU A 211 -1.45 -9.10 25.80
CA GLU A 211 -0.61 -10.17 25.27
C GLU A 211 -1.51 -11.22 24.64
N LEU A 212 -1.06 -11.78 23.52
CA LEU A 212 -1.78 -12.76 22.73
C LEU A 212 -0.90 -13.99 22.58
N ASP A 213 -1.43 -15.13 23.01
CA ASP A 213 -0.84 -16.43 22.71
C ASP A 213 -1.43 -16.93 21.38
N LEU A 214 -0.60 -16.91 20.33
CA LEU A 214 -0.97 -17.43 19.01
C LEU A 214 -0.42 -18.85 18.78
N GLY A 215 0.08 -19.50 19.85
CA GLY A 215 0.75 -20.78 19.80
C GLY A 215 1.92 -20.77 18.81
N ARG A 216 1.97 -21.80 17.96
CA ARG A 216 3.00 -21.94 16.92
C ARG A 216 2.81 -21.02 15.71
N HIS A 217 1.72 -20.27 15.63
CA HIS A 217 1.41 -19.49 14.44
C HIS A 217 2.19 -18.16 14.42
N TYR A 218 2.77 -17.86 13.26
CA TYR A 218 3.41 -16.58 13.01
C TYR A 218 2.46 -15.67 12.22
N ALA A 219 2.05 -14.55 12.83
CA ALA A 219 1.23 -13.55 12.16
C ALA A 219 2.05 -12.82 11.08
N ARG A 220 1.76 -13.16 9.82
CA ARG A 220 2.36 -12.56 8.62
C ARG A 220 1.85 -11.15 8.40
N GLU A 221 0.57 -10.87 8.61
CA GLU A 221 0.02 -9.52 8.50
C GLU A 221 -1.22 -9.27 9.36
N ILE A 222 -1.47 -8.00 9.70
CA ILE A 222 -2.73 -7.56 10.30
C ILE A 222 -3.76 -7.36 9.18
N VAL A 223 -4.89 -8.08 9.25
CA VAL A 223 -6.06 -7.83 8.38
C VAL A 223 -6.97 -6.79 9.04
N THR A 224 -7.29 -7.03 10.31
CA THR A 224 -7.98 -6.10 11.21
C THR A 224 -7.41 -6.25 12.63
N CYS A 225 -7.43 -5.17 13.40
CA CYS A 225 -7.01 -5.20 14.80
C CYS A 225 -7.99 -4.40 15.65
N SER A 226 -8.44 -4.96 16.78
CA SER A 226 -9.34 -4.28 17.70
C SER A 226 -9.13 -4.76 19.14
N PHE A 227 -9.50 -3.91 20.09
CA PHE A 227 -9.70 -4.28 21.50
C PHE A 227 -11.17 -4.58 21.84
N GLU A 228 -12.10 -4.08 21.02
CA GLU A 228 -13.55 -4.16 21.26
C GLU A 228 -14.24 -5.17 20.34
N GLY A 229 -13.58 -5.58 19.26
CA GLY A 229 -14.04 -6.61 18.32
C GLY A 229 -13.02 -7.72 18.12
N THR A 230 -13.33 -8.61 17.18
CA THR A 230 -12.40 -9.67 16.75
C THR A 230 -11.28 -9.05 15.91
N SER A 231 -10.04 -9.29 16.31
CA SER A 231 -8.88 -9.03 15.45
C SER A 231 -8.69 -10.20 14.49
N CYS A 232 -8.29 -9.91 13.26
CA CYS A 232 -8.02 -10.90 12.24
C CYS A 232 -6.57 -10.75 11.75
N LEU A 233 -5.77 -11.80 11.92
CA LEU A 233 -4.37 -11.83 11.51
C LEU A 233 -4.17 -12.88 10.43
N LEU A 234 -3.47 -12.53 9.36
CA LEU A 234 -3.05 -13.48 8.34
C LEU A 234 -1.85 -14.26 8.86
N ALA A 235 -1.89 -15.58 8.82
CA ALA A 235 -0.79 -16.47 9.10
C ALA A 235 -0.48 -17.35 7.88
N ALA A 236 0.78 -17.77 7.77
CA ALA A 236 1.22 -18.76 6.78
C ALA A 236 2.35 -19.60 7.35
N ASP A 237 2.23 -20.92 7.23
CA ASP A 237 3.28 -21.86 7.62
C ASP A 237 4.39 -21.98 6.56
N GLU A 238 5.36 -22.86 6.82
CA GLU A 238 6.48 -23.13 5.91
C GLU A 238 6.09 -23.91 4.65
N ASN A 239 4.94 -24.58 4.64
CA ASN A 239 4.42 -25.34 3.49
C ASN A 239 3.49 -24.51 2.60
N GLY A 240 3.17 -23.28 3.01
CA GLY A 240 2.27 -22.38 2.27
C GLY A 240 0.80 -22.49 2.67
N LEU A 241 0.48 -23.14 3.79
CA LEU A 241 -0.88 -23.15 4.35
C LEU A 241 -1.21 -21.76 4.91
N LEU A 242 -2.07 -21.05 4.19
CA LEU A 242 -2.65 -19.78 4.61
C LEU A 242 -3.78 -20.03 5.60
N ALA A 243 -3.79 -19.26 6.69
CA ALA A 243 -4.85 -19.29 7.69
C ALA A 243 -5.13 -17.88 8.22
N LEU A 244 -6.33 -17.67 8.75
CA LEU A 244 -6.63 -16.54 9.63
C LEU A 244 -6.51 -16.97 11.08
N LEU A 245 -5.95 -16.09 11.90
CA LEU A 245 -6.05 -16.18 13.34
C LEU A 245 -7.10 -15.15 13.78
N LEU A 246 -8.23 -15.66 14.26
CA LEU A 246 -9.31 -14.87 14.80
C LEU A 246 -9.09 -14.73 16.30
N VAL A 247 -8.81 -13.52 16.76
CA VAL A 247 -8.49 -13.21 18.15
C VAL A 247 -9.64 -12.43 18.75
N ASP A 248 -10.30 -13.00 19.75
CA ASP A 248 -11.44 -12.35 20.42
C ASP A 248 -10.99 -11.18 21.32
N THR A 249 -11.95 -10.56 22.03
CA THR A 249 -11.68 -9.44 22.94
C THR A 249 -10.89 -9.87 24.18
N ALA A 250 -11.03 -11.12 24.63
CA ALA A 250 -10.28 -11.70 25.74
C ALA A 250 -8.83 -12.09 25.35
N GLY A 251 -8.53 -12.15 24.06
CA GLY A 251 -7.22 -12.52 23.52
C GLY A 251 -7.10 -13.99 23.15
N ALA A 252 -8.18 -14.78 23.23
CA ALA A 252 -8.17 -16.16 22.77
C ALA A 252 -8.15 -16.20 21.24
N ALA A 253 -7.30 -17.05 20.67
CA ALA A 253 -7.09 -17.16 19.24
C ALA A 253 -7.60 -18.50 18.71
N VAL A 254 -8.36 -18.45 17.61
CA VAL A 254 -8.75 -19.63 16.83
C VAL A 254 -8.16 -19.51 15.43
N SER A 255 -7.59 -20.61 14.92
CA SER A 255 -7.10 -20.67 13.56
C SER A 255 -8.18 -21.19 12.61
N GLN A 256 -8.36 -20.51 11.48
CA GLN A 256 -9.21 -20.90 10.38
C GLN A 256 -8.35 -21.04 9.12
N GLU A 257 -8.20 -22.26 8.62
CA GLU A 257 -7.48 -22.51 7.37
C GLU A 257 -8.22 -21.88 6.18
N LEU A 258 -7.46 -21.31 5.25
CA LEU A 258 -7.99 -20.68 4.04
C LEU A 258 -7.66 -21.47 2.79
N PHE A 259 -6.37 -21.68 2.54
CA PHE A 259 -5.88 -22.28 1.31
C PHE A 259 -4.43 -22.71 1.45
N ASN A 260 -4.03 -23.81 0.80
CA ASN A 260 -2.63 -24.21 0.74
C ASN A 260 -2.01 -23.84 -0.62
N LEU A 261 -1.10 -22.86 -0.63
CA LEU A 261 -0.37 -22.45 -1.83
C LEU A 261 0.59 -23.53 -2.35
N GLY A 262 1.05 -24.43 -1.46
CA GLY A 262 2.12 -25.38 -1.73
C GLY A 262 3.51 -24.73 -1.81
N ASP A 263 3.62 -23.44 -1.50
CA ASP A 263 4.85 -22.65 -1.52
C ASP A 263 4.95 -21.76 -0.27
N PRO A 264 6.11 -21.66 0.39
CA PRO A 264 6.28 -20.76 1.52
C PRO A 264 6.06 -19.29 1.13
N VAL A 265 5.30 -18.58 1.96
CA VAL A 265 5.13 -17.12 1.83
C VAL A 265 6.32 -16.41 2.46
N PHE A 266 7.02 -15.60 1.67
CA PHE A 266 8.20 -14.87 2.13
C PHE A 266 7.83 -13.50 2.69
N ASN A 267 7.08 -12.70 1.93
CA ASN A 267 6.64 -11.38 2.37
C ASN A 267 5.15 -11.20 2.13
N THR A 268 4.56 -10.39 3.01
CA THR A 268 3.25 -9.78 2.87
C THR A 268 3.39 -8.29 3.03
N TRP A 269 2.50 -7.53 2.41
CA TRP A 269 2.40 -6.08 2.59
C TRP A 269 1.14 -5.75 3.40
N PRO A 270 1.08 -4.58 4.05
CA PRO A 270 -0.11 -4.14 4.77
C PRO A 270 -1.38 -4.29 3.95
N ALA A 271 -2.45 -4.74 4.61
CA ALA A 271 -3.75 -4.92 3.99
C ALA A 271 -4.34 -3.58 3.54
N ALA A 272 -4.83 -3.51 2.30
CA ALA A 272 -5.64 -2.39 1.84
C ALA A 272 -7.11 -2.68 2.16
N CYS A 273 -7.76 -1.80 2.92
CA CYS A 273 -9.21 -1.82 3.11
C CYS A 273 -9.87 -1.33 1.81
N ILE A 274 -10.53 -2.24 1.09
CA ILE A 274 -11.16 -1.92 -0.20
C ILE A 274 -12.68 -1.81 -0.11
N GLY A 275 -13.28 -2.24 1.00
CA GLY A 275 -14.70 -2.09 1.29
C GLY A 275 -15.03 -2.52 2.72
N PRO A 276 -16.30 -2.39 3.15
CA PRO A 276 -16.75 -2.93 4.43
C PRO A 276 -16.37 -4.41 4.53
N HIS A 277 -15.68 -4.76 5.62
CA HIS A 277 -15.20 -6.11 5.89
C HIS A 277 -14.39 -6.76 4.75
N THR A 278 -13.87 -5.97 3.81
CA THR A 278 -13.19 -6.45 2.61
C THR A 278 -11.78 -5.86 2.52
N SER A 279 -10.79 -6.74 2.55
CA SER A 279 -9.36 -6.38 2.55
C SER A 279 -8.60 -7.11 1.46
N ALA A 280 -7.65 -6.43 0.83
CA ALA A 280 -6.75 -7.03 -0.16
C ALA A 280 -5.30 -6.99 0.34
N ILE A 281 -4.60 -8.11 0.19
CA ILE A 281 -3.24 -8.30 0.72
C ILE A 281 -2.35 -8.80 -0.40
N ARG A 282 -1.23 -8.12 -0.60
CA ARG A 282 -0.17 -8.57 -1.52
C ARG A 282 0.75 -9.56 -0.82
N PHE A 283 1.26 -10.52 -1.57
CA PHE A 283 2.25 -11.47 -1.07
C PHE A 283 3.26 -11.87 -2.15
N ASN A 284 4.39 -12.40 -1.72
CA ASN A 284 5.32 -13.10 -2.61
C ASN A 284 5.85 -14.40 -2.00
N THR A 285 6.36 -15.24 -2.89
CA THR A 285 6.95 -16.54 -2.65
C THR A 285 8.25 -16.62 -3.45
N GLU A 286 8.93 -17.77 -3.43
CA GLU A 286 10.06 -18.04 -4.31
C GLU A 286 9.69 -18.01 -5.81
N PHE A 287 8.53 -18.58 -6.15
CA PHE A 287 8.15 -18.86 -7.55
C PHE A 287 7.26 -17.79 -8.18
N GLY A 288 6.75 -16.85 -7.40
CA GLY A 288 5.84 -15.82 -7.89
C GLY A 288 5.39 -14.84 -6.82
N ASN A 289 4.46 -13.99 -7.22
CA ASN A 289 3.76 -13.04 -6.36
C ASN A 289 2.29 -12.99 -6.72
N GLY A 290 1.51 -12.32 -5.89
CA GLY A 290 0.07 -12.32 -6.02
C GLY A 290 -0.60 -11.39 -5.02
N TRP A 291 -1.93 -11.44 -5.07
CA TRP A 291 -2.77 -10.82 -4.06
C TRP A 291 -3.91 -11.76 -3.69
N MET A 292 -4.40 -11.58 -2.48
CA MET A 292 -5.61 -12.24 -1.99
C MET A 292 -6.62 -11.20 -1.55
N VAL A 293 -7.90 -11.55 -1.66
CA VAL A 293 -8.99 -10.74 -1.14
C VAL A 293 -9.72 -11.55 -0.08
N LEU A 294 -9.86 -10.94 1.09
CA LEU A 294 -10.62 -11.44 2.22
C LEU A 294 -11.90 -10.62 2.33
N ARG A 295 -13.06 -11.28 2.47
CA ARG A 295 -14.34 -10.66 2.79
C ARG A 295 -14.99 -11.45 3.91
N ASP A 296 -15.40 -10.78 4.98
CA ASP A 296 -16.04 -11.43 6.14
C ASP A 296 -15.25 -12.63 6.69
N HIS A 297 -13.93 -12.49 6.79
CA HIS A 297 -12.99 -13.55 7.20
C HIS A 297 -12.96 -14.78 6.27
N GLN A 298 -13.44 -14.65 5.04
CA GLN A 298 -13.34 -15.70 4.01
C GLN A 298 -12.44 -15.25 2.87
N LEU A 299 -11.69 -16.20 2.32
CA LEU A 299 -10.89 -15.98 1.12
C LEU A 299 -11.80 -16.04 -0.11
N VAL A 300 -11.95 -14.91 -0.80
CA VAL A 300 -12.87 -14.79 -1.96
C VAL A 300 -12.14 -14.71 -3.29
N GLU A 301 -10.88 -14.28 -3.28
CA GLU A 301 -9.99 -14.33 -4.44
C GLU A 301 -8.55 -14.61 -4.00
N LEU A 302 -7.82 -15.39 -4.81
CA LEU A 302 -6.40 -15.65 -4.61
C LEU A 302 -5.68 -15.71 -5.96
N PHE A 303 -5.16 -14.58 -6.41
CA PHE A 303 -4.43 -14.48 -7.67
C PHE A 303 -2.94 -14.72 -7.46
N TYR A 304 -2.36 -15.63 -8.25
CA TYR A 304 -0.96 -16.00 -8.15
C TYR A 304 -0.32 -16.17 -9.53
N SER A 305 0.94 -15.74 -9.66
CA SER A 305 1.65 -15.70 -10.95
C SER A 305 2.40 -16.97 -11.32
N LYS A 306 2.41 -18.01 -10.47
CA LYS A 306 3.20 -19.23 -10.72
C LYS A 306 2.61 -20.05 -11.87
N GLY A 307 3.46 -20.40 -12.83
CA GLY A 307 3.11 -21.31 -13.93
C GLY A 307 2.18 -20.71 -14.99
N VAL A 308 1.93 -19.40 -14.98
CA VAL A 308 1.08 -18.70 -15.96
C VAL A 308 1.71 -17.38 -16.41
N GLN A 309 1.41 -16.95 -17.64
CA GLN A 309 1.78 -15.61 -18.12
C GLN A 309 0.73 -14.59 -17.68
N GLY A 310 0.86 -14.09 -16.45
CA GLY A 310 -0.13 -13.23 -15.81
C GLY A 310 -0.43 -13.70 -14.40
N TYR A 311 -1.71 -13.71 -14.03
CA TYR A 311 -2.17 -14.18 -12.73
C TYR A 311 -3.35 -15.13 -12.88
N LYS A 312 -3.31 -16.25 -12.15
CA LYS A 312 -4.42 -17.19 -12.06
C LYS A 312 -5.07 -17.08 -10.69
N ASN A 313 -6.39 -16.94 -10.66
CA ASN A 313 -7.18 -17.13 -9.45
C ASN A 313 -7.17 -18.63 -9.11
N LEU A 314 -6.55 -18.99 -8.00
CA LEU A 314 -6.42 -20.39 -7.59
C LEU A 314 -7.74 -20.99 -7.08
N LEU A 315 -8.74 -20.16 -6.78
CA LEU A 315 -10.06 -20.62 -6.34
C LEU A 315 -10.99 -20.93 -7.52
N SER A 316 -11.03 -20.04 -8.51
CA SER A 316 -11.96 -20.15 -9.65
C SER A 316 -11.31 -20.71 -10.92
N GLY A 317 -9.98 -20.70 -11.01
CA GLY A 317 -9.24 -21.04 -12.22
C GLY A 317 -9.17 -19.92 -13.26
N GLU A 318 -9.80 -18.76 -13.02
CA GLU A 318 -9.73 -17.57 -13.88
C GLU A 318 -8.28 -17.15 -14.12
N VAL A 319 -7.95 -16.76 -15.36
CA VAL A 319 -6.62 -16.27 -15.72
C VAL A 319 -6.72 -14.85 -16.28
N ILE A 320 -5.99 -13.93 -15.66
CA ILE A 320 -5.73 -12.59 -16.20
C ILE A 320 -4.38 -12.66 -16.91
N SER A 321 -4.41 -12.74 -18.24
CA SER A 321 -3.19 -12.80 -19.06
C SER A 321 -2.50 -11.45 -19.15
N ILE A 322 -1.17 -11.44 -19.02
CA ILE A 322 -0.35 -10.25 -19.26
C ILE A 322 0.67 -10.61 -20.35
N PRO A 323 0.66 -9.92 -21.52
CA PRO A 323 1.50 -10.26 -22.66
C PRO A 323 2.94 -9.79 -22.43
N THR A 324 3.70 -10.55 -21.65
CA THR A 324 5.12 -10.30 -21.41
C THR A 324 5.89 -11.59 -21.17
N ASP A 325 7.14 -11.60 -21.63
CA ASP A 325 8.06 -12.73 -21.46
C ASP A 325 8.80 -12.69 -20.10
N GLY A 326 8.69 -11.57 -19.37
CA GLY A 326 9.40 -11.35 -18.11
C GLY A 326 8.65 -11.82 -16.87
N LYS A 327 9.39 -12.10 -15.78
CA LYS A 327 8.77 -12.32 -14.46
C LYS A 327 8.06 -11.05 -14.01
N LEU A 328 6.78 -11.14 -13.66
CA LEU A 328 6.01 -9.99 -13.18
C LEU A 328 6.40 -9.63 -11.74
N ILE A 329 6.48 -8.33 -11.44
CA ILE A 329 6.63 -7.80 -10.08
C ILE A 329 5.40 -6.94 -9.78
N LEU A 330 4.66 -7.32 -8.73
CA LEU A 330 3.58 -6.52 -8.18
C LEU A 330 4.16 -5.40 -7.29
N SER A 331 4.03 -4.15 -7.73
CA SER A 331 4.62 -2.98 -7.08
C SER A 331 3.64 -2.16 -6.23
N GLY A 332 2.35 -2.18 -6.57
CA GLY A 332 1.33 -1.37 -5.92
C GLY A 332 -0.02 -2.08 -5.80
N LEU A 333 -0.79 -1.76 -4.76
CA LEU A 333 -2.19 -2.16 -4.61
C LEU A 333 -2.91 -1.09 -3.80
N ASN A 334 -4.07 -0.62 -4.26
CA ASN A 334 -4.94 0.30 -3.53
C ASN A 334 -6.41 0.08 -3.87
N LYS A 335 -7.29 0.59 -3.01
CA LYS A 335 -8.71 0.74 -3.29
C LYS A 335 -8.90 1.74 -4.44
N THR A 336 -9.80 1.45 -5.37
CA THR A 336 -10.30 2.45 -6.34
C THR A 336 -11.63 3.00 -5.85
N ARG A 337 -12.68 2.18 -5.89
CA ARG A 337 -13.99 2.43 -5.26
C ARG A 337 -14.32 1.34 -4.27
N GLU A 338 -15.49 1.42 -3.63
CA GLU A 338 -15.94 0.35 -2.73
C GLU A 338 -15.94 -1.02 -3.43
N ASN A 339 -15.34 -2.01 -2.78
CA ASN A 339 -15.17 -3.37 -3.30
C ASN A 339 -14.44 -3.43 -4.64
N ALA A 340 -13.55 -2.48 -4.92
CA ALA A 340 -12.74 -2.48 -6.12
C ALA A 340 -11.30 -2.06 -5.81
N LEU A 341 -10.38 -2.55 -6.63
CA LEU A 341 -8.95 -2.34 -6.45
C LEU A 341 -8.23 -2.12 -7.78
N ALA A 342 -7.07 -1.50 -7.68
CA ALA A 342 -6.06 -1.47 -8.72
C ALA A 342 -4.82 -2.24 -8.25
N VAL A 343 -4.25 -3.08 -9.12
CA VAL A 343 -2.96 -3.75 -8.91
C VAL A 343 -1.95 -3.21 -9.91
N ILE A 344 -0.87 -2.61 -9.44
CA ILE A 344 0.20 -2.07 -10.30
C ILE A 344 1.34 -3.07 -10.40
N ILE A 345 1.73 -3.38 -11.63
CA ILE A 345 2.68 -4.44 -11.97
C ILE A 345 3.67 -3.93 -13.02
N TYR A 346 4.91 -4.41 -12.96
CA TYR A 346 5.88 -4.26 -14.05
C TYR A 346 6.60 -5.59 -14.31
N PRO A 347 6.94 -5.91 -15.58
CA PRO A 347 7.81 -7.03 -15.86
C PRO A 347 9.23 -6.70 -15.38
N LYS A 348 9.87 -7.66 -14.72
CA LYS A 348 11.27 -7.58 -14.34
C LYS A 348 12.11 -7.56 -15.62
N SER A 349 12.79 -6.45 -15.87
CA SER A 349 13.79 -6.37 -16.93
C SER A 349 15.14 -6.88 -16.43
N ASP A 350 15.94 -7.42 -17.35
CA ASP A 350 17.37 -7.61 -17.10
C ASP A 350 18.05 -6.24 -16.98
N LYS A 351 19.04 -6.14 -16.09
CA LYS A 351 19.68 -4.87 -15.65
C LYS A 351 20.21 -3.96 -16.77
N SER A 352 20.28 -4.43 -18.02
CA SER A 352 20.75 -3.66 -19.18
C SER A 352 19.65 -3.03 -20.04
N LYS A 353 18.36 -3.28 -19.77
CA LYS A 353 17.23 -2.67 -20.49
C LYS A 353 16.33 -1.91 -19.52
N GLU A 354 16.11 -0.63 -19.79
CA GLU A 354 15.12 0.16 -19.08
C GLU A 354 13.74 -0.48 -19.23
N GLN A 355 13.06 -0.62 -18.09
CA GLN A 355 11.71 -1.17 -18.03
C GLN A 355 10.76 -0.14 -18.64
N LYS A 356 10.09 -0.46 -19.76
CA LYS A 356 9.26 0.51 -20.51
C LYS A 356 7.79 0.50 -20.17
N THR A 357 7.32 -0.52 -19.46
CA THR A 357 5.89 -0.78 -19.31
C THR A 357 5.46 -0.88 -17.85
N LEU A 358 4.29 -0.33 -17.55
CA LEU A 358 3.50 -0.68 -16.38
C LEU A 358 2.23 -1.38 -16.86
N PHE A 359 1.75 -2.34 -16.09
CA PHE A 359 0.44 -2.97 -16.24
C PHE A 359 -0.37 -2.66 -14.98
N ILE A 360 -1.61 -2.21 -15.17
CA ILE A 360 -2.54 -1.95 -14.08
C ILE A 360 -3.76 -2.83 -14.29
N ILE A 361 -4.07 -3.65 -13.29
CA ILE A 361 -5.27 -4.48 -13.27
C ILE A 361 -6.32 -3.77 -12.41
N ASN A 362 -7.43 -3.37 -13.02
CA ASN A 362 -8.61 -2.86 -12.35
C ASN A 362 -9.64 -3.96 -12.21
N ARG A 363 -10.15 -4.14 -10.99
CA ARG A 363 -11.09 -5.22 -10.68
C ARG A 363 -12.12 -4.79 -9.64
N THR A 364 -13.36 -5.21 -9.87
CA THR A 364 -14.45 -5.15 -8.89
C THR A 364 -14.66 -6.54 -8.29
N ILE A 365 -14.75 -6.61 -6.96
CA ILE A 365 -14.94 -7.84 -6.19
C ILE A 365 -16.43 -8.12 -6.03
N THR A 366 -16.95 -8.99 -6.90
CA THR A 366 -18.38 -9.34 -6.95
C THR A 366 -18.73 -10.63 -6.22
N THR A 367 -17.74 -11.42 -5.79
CA THR A 367 -17.97 -12.69 -5.09
C THR A 367 -18.30 -12.46 -3.62
N ASN A 368 -19.48 -12.92 -3.20
CA ASN A 368 -19.71 -13.23 -1.79
C ASN A 368 -18.95 -14.52 -1.50
N GLY A 369 -18.25 -14.60 -0.37
CA GLY A 369 -17.33 -15.70 -0.12
C GLY A 369 -17.99 -17.08 -0.20
N ASN A 370 -17.19 -18.11 -0.45
CA ASN A 370 -17.66 -19.48 -0.47
C ASN A 370 -18.15 -19.84 0.94
N GLY A 371 -19.47 -19.92 1.10
CA GLY A 371 -20.12 -20.58 2.24
C GLY A 371 -20.07 -22.09 2.12
#